data_AF-A0A1C5DQJ1-F1
#
_entry.id   AF-A0A1C5DQJ1-F1
#
_cell.length_a   1.000
_cell.length_b   1.000
_cell.length_c   1.000
_cell.angle_alpha   90.00
_cell.angle_beta   90.00
_cell.angle_gamma   90.00
#
_symmetry.space_group_name_H-M   'P 1'
#
loop_
_entity.id
_entity.type
_entity.pdbx_description
1 polymer ?
#
loop_
_entity_poly.entity_id
_entity_poly.type
_entity_poly.pdbx_seq_one_letter_code
_entity_poly.pdbx_strand_id
1 'polypeptide(L)'
;MSLLSRTSRRTRIALASVAVGGITLTGLPAGPSFAATPPVPATSSVSVSVHAQAEPVTPSEVLRRAATWLTANNGSQVPYSQTSVWSDGYRQDCSGYVSMALGLWKPGPNTVELADNRDLTTPVTLNDLQPGDLLIDAEGNSNTRHVVIFESWTDSSRTAYSAFEQRGGHGTDHRILAYGLGTGSEYKPYRAVNITDSEILDDPSRSRTLPAQR
;
A
#
# COMPACT_ATOMS: atom_id res chain seq x y z
N MET A 1 4.98 -43.33 -0.35
CA MET A 1 4.03 -43.69 -1.41
C MET A 1 2.62 -43.32 -0.96
N SER A 2 2.07 -42.22 -1.50
CA SER A 2 0.68 -42.09 -1.93
C SER A 2 0.39 -40.61 -2.21
N LEU A 3 0.41 -40.28 -3.50
CA LEU A 3 -0.08 -39.03 -4.06
C LEU A 3 -1.60 -39.11 -4.13
N LEU A 4 -2.30 -38.07 -3.65
CA LEU A 4 -3.69 -37.84 -4.03
C LEU A 4 -3.86 -36.37 -4.42
N SER A 5 -3.55 -36.14 -5.69
CA SER A 5 -3.95 -34.97 -6.48
C SER A 5 -5.47 -34.78 -6.41
N ARG A 6 -5.94 -33.57 -6.09
CA ARG A 6 -7.32 -33.16 -6.30
C ARG A 6 -7.39 -32.07 -7.35
N THR A 7 -7.97 -32.46 -8.47
CA THR A 7 -8.12 -31.79 -9.74
C THR A 7 -9.12 -30.63 -9.63
N SER A 8 -8.75 -29.45 -10.12
CA SER A 8 -9.63 -28.28 -10.27
C SER A 8 -10.63 -28.49 -11.42
N ARG A 9 -11.93 -28.34 -11.15
CA ARG A 9 -12.96 -28.26 -12.20
C ARG A 9 -13.08 -26.81 -12.70
N ARG A 10 -12.70 -26.59 -13.95
CA ARG A 10 -12.97 -25.35 -14.70
C ARG A 10 -14.36 -25.47 -15.34
N THR A 11 -15.32 -24.66 -14.90
CA THR A 11 -16.64 -24.56 -15.52
C THR A 11 -16.57 -23.58 -16.68
N ARG A 12 -16.78 -24.07 -17.91
CA ARG A 12 -16.98 -23.27 -19.13
C ARG A 12 -18.47 -22.97 -19.24
N ILE A 13 -18.85 -21.69 -19.30
CA ILE A 13 -20.22 -21.27 -19.63
C ILE A 13 -20.28 -21.13 -21.16
N ALA A 14 -21.15 -21.92 -21.78
CA ALA A 14 -21.53 -21.79 -23.17
C ALA A 14 -22.78 -20.90 -23.26
N LEU A 15 -22.69 -19.80 -24.00
CA LEU A 15 -23.84 -19.01 -24.42
C LEU A 15 -24.27 -19.51 -25.81
N ALA A 16 -25.43 -20.15 -25.88
CA ALA A 16 -26.07 -20.54 -27.13
C ALA A 16 -27.17 -19.54 -27.47
N SER A 17 -27.05 -19.00 -28.68
CA SER A 17 -27.94 -18.04 -29.33
C SER A 17 -29.31 -18.65 -29.64
N VAL A 18 -30.37 -17.85 -29.56
CA VAL A 18 -31.63 -18.10 -30.28
C VAL A 18 -32.02 -16.82 -31.01
N ALA A 19 -32.14 -16.93 -32.33
CA ALA A 19 -32.65 -15.91 -33.24
C ALA A 19 -33.84 -16.50 -34.00
N VAL A 20 -35.01 -15.85 -33.94
CA VAL A 20 -36.14 -15.85 -34.90
C VAL A 20 -36.96 -14.61 -34.49
N GLY A 21 -37.41 -13.65 -35.29
CA GLY A 21 -37.68 -13.55 -36.73
C GLY A 21 -39.06 -12.87 -36.86
N GLY A 22 -39.18 -11.78 -37.63
CA GLY A 22 -40.48 -11.13 -37.89
C GLY A 22 -40.37 -9.82 -38.67
N ILE A 23 -40.78 -9.84 -39.94
CA ILE A 23 -40.72 -8.77 -40.95
C ILE A 23 -42.06 -8.03 -40.99
N THR A 24 -42.08 -6.69 -41.15
CA THR A 24 -43.08 -5.97 -41.98
C THR A 24 -42.50 -4.66 -42.55
N LEU A 25 -42.90 -4.35 -43.79
CA LEU A 25 -42.45 -3.29 -44.69
C LEU A 25 -43.03 -1.89 -44.38
N THR A 26 -42.32 -0.85 -44.82
CA THR A 26 -42.75 0.36 -45.60
C THR A 26 -42.25 1.70 -45.04
N GLY A 27 -41.69 2.54 -45.92
CA GLY A 27 -41.57 3.99 -45.72
C GLY A 27 -40.16 4.58 -45.88
N LEU A 28 -39.82 5.06 -47.08
CA LEU A 28 -38.71 6.01 -47.30
C LEU A 28 -39.27 7.44 -47.20
N PRO A 29 -38.58 8.34 -46.48
CA PRO A 29 -38.30 9.64 -47.06
C PRO A 29 -36.79 9.94 -47.04
N ALA A 30 -36.32 10.47 -48.17
CA ALA A 30 -34.99 11.04 -48.32
C ALA A 30 -34.80 12.20 -47.34
N GLY A 31 -33.88 12.03 -46.39
CA GLY A 31 -33.37 13.09 -45.52
C GLY A 31 -32.05 13.65 -46.04
N PRO A 32 -31.71 14.91 -45.72
CA PRO A 32 -30.59 15.63 -46.35
C PRO A 32 -29.24 15.05 -45.95
N SER A 33 -28.31 15.06 -46.90
CA SER A 33 -26.89 14.77 -46.68
C SER A 33 -26.31 15.75 -45.66
N PHE A 34 -26.00 15.26 -44.46
CA PHE A 34 -25.13 15.96 -43.54
C PHE A 34 -23.68 15.56 -43.83
N ALA A 35 -22.86 16.59 -43.98
CA ALA A 35 -21.46 16.52 -44.38
C ALA A 35 -20.64 15.55 -43.51
N ALA A 36 -19.68 14.87 -44.15
CA ALA A 36 -18.66 14.08 -43.49
C ALA A 36 -17.91 14.93 -42.45
N THR A 37 -18.09 14.60 -41.17
CA THR A 37 -17.29 15.15 -40.08
C THR A 37 -15.81 14.76 -40.30
N PRO A 38 -14.85 15.68 -40.20
CA PRO A 38 -13.44 15.34 -40.30
C PRO A 38 -13.04 14.37 -39.17
N PRO A 39 -12.07 13.47 -39.37
CA PRO A 39 -11.56 12.64 -38.30
C PRO A 39 -10.90 13.55 -37.26
N VAL A 40 -11.51 13.63 -36.07
CA VAL A 40 -10.83 14.18 -34.89
C VAL A 40 -9.57 13.35 -34.66
N PRO A 41 -8.38 13.96 -34.54
CA PRO A 41 -7.19 13.22 -34.20
C PRO A 41 -7.44 12.56 -32.85
N ALA A 42 -7.33 11.23 -32.81
CA ALA A 42 -7.27 10.50 -31.56
C ALA A 42 -6.02 10.97 -30.83
N THR A 43 -6.16 11.95 -29.95
CA THR A 43 -5.14 12.28 -28.97
C THR A 43 -4.90 11.00 -28.19
N SER A 44 -3.75 10.37 -28.42
CA SER A 44 -3.30 9.26 -27.61
C SER A 44 -3.23 9.76 -26.18
N SER A 45 -4.22 9.41 -25.36
CA SER A 45 -4.13 9.56 -23.94
C SER A 45 -3.00 8.64 -23.49
N VAL A 46 -1.81 9.22 -23.31
CA VAL A 46 -0.73 8.58 -22.60
C VAL A 46 -1.28 8.31 -21.20
N SER A 47 -1.64 7.06 -20.94
CA SER A 47 -1.94 6.58 -19.60
C SER A 47 -0.65 6.66 -18.80
N VAL A 48 -0.36 7.84 -18.24
CA VAL A 48 0.62 7.95 -17.16
C VAL A 48 0.06 7.10 -16.03
N SER A 49 0.78 6.07 -15.61
CA SER A 49 0.38 5.24 -14.47
C SER A 49 0.15 6.14 -13.26
N VAL A 50 -1.11 6.35 -12.92
CA VAL A 50 -1.58 7.20 -11.82
C VAL A 50 -1.44 6.47 -10.49
N HIS A 51 -0.22 6.09 -10.10
CA HIS A 51 0.09 6.06 -8.67
C HIS A 51 0.45 7.50 -8.32
N ALA A 52 -0.57 8.32 -8.04
CA ALA A 52 -0.35 9.63 -7.45
C ALA A 52 0.57 9.41 -6.24
N GLN A 53 1.72 10.08 -6.22
CA GLN A 53 2.66 9.92 -5.12
C GLN A 53 1.92 10.22 -3.82
N ALA A 54 2.10 9.36 -2.82
CA ALA A 54 1.45 9.54 -1.54
C ALA A 54 1.82 10.90 -0.96
N GLU A 55 0.84 11.58 -0.35
CA GLU A 55 1.10 12.85 0.32
C GLU A 55 2.23 12.71 1.34
N PRO A 56 3.05 13.77 1.53
CA PRO A 56 4.08 13.77 2.56
C PRO A 56 3.50 13.43 3.94
N VAL A 57 4.25 12.63 4.70
CA VAL A 57 3.89 12.18 6.04
C VAL A 57 5.08 12.36 6.98
N THR A 58 4.84 12.66 8.25
CA THR A 58 5.91 12.75 9.25
C THR A 58 6.14 11.41 9.92
N PRO A 59 7.34 11.14 10.49
CA PRO A 59 7.58 9.96 11.32
C PRO A 59 6.54 9.74 12.42
N SER A 60 6.16 10.82 13.12
CA SER A 60 5.16 10.77 14.20
C SER A 60 3.77 10.42 13.68
N GLU A 61 3.39 10.92 12.50
CA GLU A 61 2.12 10.58 11.86
C GLU A 61 2.07 9.11 11.42
N VAL A 62 3.18 8.58 10.89
CA VAL A 62 3.29 7.14 10.55
C VAL A 62 3.05 6.28 11.79
N LEU A 63 3.74 6.55 12.89
CA LEU A 63 3.57 5.80 14.14
C LEU A 63 2.17 5.97 14.74
N ARG A 64 1.59 7.18 14.67
CA ARG A 64 0.22 7.43 15.13
C ARG A 64 -0.78 6.60 14.32
N ARG A 65 -0.64 6.56 12.99
CA ARG A 65 -1.47 5.73 12.11
C ARG A 65 -1.28 4.26 12.41
N ALA A 66 -0.04 3.79 12.55
CA ALA A 66 0.26 2.41 12.92
C ALA A 66 -0.47 1.99 14.22
N ALA A 67 -0.44 2.84 15.24
CA ALA A 67 -1.11 2.57 16.51
C ALA A 67 -2.64 2.47 16.41
N THR A 68 -3.28 3.08 15.40
CA THR A 68 -4.76 3.07 15.30
C THR A 68 -5.35 1.67 15.18
N TRP A 69 -4.68 0.77 14.44
CA TRP A 69 -5.18 -0.59 14.23
C TRP A 69 -5.03 -1.49 15.46
N LEU A 70 -4.31 -1.07 16.51
CA LEU A 70 -4.26 -1.81 17.77
C LEU A 70 -5.62 -1.88 18.48
N THR A 71 -6.52 -0.92 18.21
CA THR A 71 -7.83 -0.83 18.89
C THR A 71 -9.01 -0.60 17.93
N ALA A 72 -8.79 -0.56 16.61
CA ALA A 72 -9.82 -0.24 15.63
C ALA A 72 -10.95 -1.27 15.49
N ASN A 73 -10.78 -2.48 16.03
CA ASN A 73 -11.81 -3.53 16.03
C ASN A 73 -12.56 -3.55 17.38
N ASN A 74 -13.45 -2.58 17.59
CA ASN A 74 -14.25 -2.45 18.82
C ASN A 74 -13.39 -2.46 20.11
N GLY A 75 -12.27 -1.74 20.10
CA GLY A 75 -11.32 -1.71 21.22
C GLY A 75 -10.27 -2.83 21.20
N SER A 76 -10.33 -3.73 20.21
CA SER A 76 -9.34 -4.79 19.96
C SER A 76 -8.55 -4.52 18.68
N GLN A 77 -7.47 -5.28 18.48
CA GLN A 77 -6.62 -5.19 17.29
C GLN A 77 -7.34 -5.62 16.00
N VAL A 78 -6.95 -5.02 14.87
CA VAL A 78 -7.42 -5.44 13.55
C VAL A 78 -6.92 -6.86 13.25
N PRO A 79 -7.81 -7.82 12.90
CA PRO A 79 -7.40 -9.19 12.67
C PRO A 79 -6.58 -9.31 11.39
N TYR A 80 -5.68 -10.29 11.34
CA TYR A 80 -4.87 -10.56 10.15
C TYR A 80 -5.67 -11.31 9.08
N SER A 81 -5.53 -10.88 7.82
CA SER A 81 -6.06 -11.63 6.68
C SER A 81 -5.34 -11.24 5.39
N GLN A 82 -4.92 -12.25 4.63
CA GLN A 82 -4.33 -12.08 3.28
C GLN A 82 -5.38 -11.74 2.21
N THR A 83 -6.67 -11.90 2.50
CA THR A 83 -7.74 -11.81 1.51
C THR A 83 -8.81 -10.79 1.86
N SER A 84 -8.71 -10.17 3.04
CA SER A 84 -9.71 -9.23 3.53
C SER A 84 -9.17 -7.81 3.52
N VAL A 85 -10.09 -6.87 3.35
CA VAL A 85 -9.85 -5.43 3.38
C VAL A 85 -10.57 -4.87 4.59
N TRP A 86 -9.88 -4.04 5.36
CA TRP A 86 -10.44 -3.38 6.53
C TRP A 86 -11.40 -2.26 6.14
N SER A 87 -12.17 -1.73 7.09
CA SER A 87 -13.20 -0.71 6.85
C SER A 87 -12.63 0.61 6.32
N ASP A 88 -11.35 0.88 6.52
CA ASP A 88 -10.62 2.02 5.96
C ASP A 88 -10.14 1.80 4.51
N GLY A 89 -10.33 0.60 3.96
CA GLY A 89 -10.01 0.24 2.57
C GLY A 89 -8.61 -0.33 2.34
N TYR A 90 -7.80 -0.53 3.39
CA TYR A 90 -6.49 -1.20 3.27
C TYR A 90 -6.58 -2.70 3.53
N ARG A 91 -5.67 -3.48 2.94
CA ARG A 91 -5.55 -4.93 3.19
C ARG A 91 -5.13 -5.21 4.63
N GLN A 92 -5.66 -6.28 5.21
CA GLN A 92 -5.41 -6.68 6.61
C GLN A 92 -4.15 -7.53 6.82
N ASP A 93 -3.18 -7.43 5.91
CA ASP A 93 -1.91 -8.13 5.96
C ASP A 93 -0.75 -7.16 6.19
N CYS A 94 0.49 -7.69 6.26
CA CYS A 94 1.67 -6.91 6.64
C CYS A 94 1.90 -5.67 5.75
N SER A 95 1.86 -5.84 4.43
CA SER A 95 2.08 -4.73 3.48
C SER A 95 0.87 -3.80 3.34
N GLY A 96 -0.36 -4.31 3.50
CA GLY A 96 -1.56 -3.47 3.58
C GLY A 96 -1.55 -2.55 4.81
N TYR A 97 -1.12 -3.07 5.95
CA TYR A 97 -0.96 -2.28 7.19
C TYR A 97 0.11 -1.20 7.05
N VAL A 98 1.27 -1.50 6.46
CA VAL A 98 2.30 -0.51 6.19
C VAL A 98 1.81 0.55 5.21
N SER A 99 1.06 0.16 4.18
CA SER A 99 0.44 1.10 3.25
C SER A 99 -0.52 2.05 3.96
N MET A 100 -1.29 1.56 4.93
CA MET A 100 -2.15 2.37 5.79
C MET A 100 -1.32 3.37 6.62
N ALA A 101 -0.28 2.88 7.30
CA ALA A 101 0.56 3.73 8.16
C ALA A 101 1.28 4.84 7.38
N LEU A 102 1.76 4.53 6.17
CA LEU A 102 2.42 5.49 5.28
C LEU A 102 1.45 6.38 4.50
N GLY A 103 0.15 6.05 4.47
CA GLY A 103 -0.84 6.77 3.67
C GLY A 103 -0.70 6.56 2.16
N LEU A 104 -0.24 5.38 1.73
CA LEU A 104 -0.16 5.04 0.31
C LEU A 104 -1.56 4.85 -0.28
N TRP A 105 -1.66 4.75 -1.61
CA TRP A 105 -2.94 4.47 -2.26
C TRP A 105 -3.54 3.12 -1.81
N LYS A 106 -4.84 2.93 -2.02
CA LYS A 106 -5.56 1.71 -1.65
C LYS A 106 -5.68 0.77 -2.86
N PRO A 107 -5.54 -0.56 -2.69
CA PRO A 107 -5.29 -1.27 -1.44
C PRO A 107 -3.81 -1.30 -1.01
N GLY A 108 -2.93 -0.62 -1.76
CA GLY A 108 -1.50 -0.49 -1.49
C GLY A 108 -0.64 -1.55 -2.19
N PRO A 109 0.68 -1.29 -2.30
CA PRO A 109 1.66 -2.25 -2.80
C PRO A 109 1.74 -3.51 -1.93
N ASN A 110 2.28 -4.58 -2.51
CA ASN A 110 2.68 -5.76 -1.73
C ASN A 110 4.11 -5.61 -1.17
N THR A 111 4.55 -6.56 -0.35
CA THR A 111 5.86 -6.51 0.31
C THR A 111 7.05 -6.46 -0.66
N VAL A 112 6.97 -7.10 -1.82
CA VAL A 112 8.03 -7.05 -2.84
C VAL A 112 8.07 -5.69 -3.49
N GLU A 113 6.91 -5.16 -3.87
CA GLU A 113 6.83 -3.83 -4.49
C GLU A 113 7.31 -2.74 -3.53
N LEU A 114 7.01 -2.83 -2.23
CA LEU A 114 7.58 -1.96 -1.20
C LEU A 114 9.12 -2.02 -1.18
N ALA A 115 9.71 -3.20 -1.36
CA ALA A 115 11.17 -3.39 -1.33
C ALA A 115 11.87 -3.03 -2.65
N ASP A 116 11.20 -3.20 -3.79
CA ASP A 116 11.82 -3.06 -5.12
C ASP A 116 11.57 -1.70 -5.77
N ASN A 117 10.46 -1.03 -5.45
CA ASN A 117 10.10 0.24 -6.02
C ASN A 117 10.76 1.42 -5.26
N ARG A 118 11.71 2.08 -5.93
CA ARG A 118 12.45 3.23 -5.36
C ARG A 118 11.64 4.52 -5.26
N ASP A 119 10.50 4.59 -5.95
CA ASP A 119 9.51 5.66 -5.76
C ASP A 119 8.63 5.43 -4.52
N LEU A 120 8.80 4.31 -3.82
CA LEU A 120 8.12 4.02 -2.56
C LEU A 120 9.09 3.99 -1.40
N THR A 121 10.21 3.27 -1.53
CA THR A 121 11.19 3.17 -0.46
C THR A 121 12.63 3.16 -0.96
N THR A 122 13.53 3.66 -0.11
CA THR A 122 14.97 3.66 -0.34
C THR A 122 15.66 2.83 0.75
N PRO A 123 16.68 2.01 0.41
CA PRO A 123 17.43 1.26 1.40
C PRO A 123 18.14 2.19 2.40
N VAL A 124 18.15 1.80 3.68
CA VAL A 124 18.93 2.48 4.73
C VAL A 124 19.79 1.47 5.49
N THR A 125 20.81 1.94 6.21
CA THR A 125 21.58 1.04 7.08
C THR A 125 20.83 0.81 8.39
N LEU A 126 21.06 -0.34 9.04
CA LEU A 126 20.50 -0.61 10.37
C LEU A 126 20.86 0.49 11.38
N ASN A 127 22.05 1.07 11.26
CA ASN A 127 22.50 2.11 12.18
C ASN A 127 21.80 3.46 11.99
N ASP A 128 21.18 3.66 10.84
CA ASP A 128 20.50 4.89 10.44
C ASP A 128 18.97 4.77 10.56
N LEU A 129 18.47 3.67 11.14
CA LEU A 129 17.05 3.48 11.40
C LEU A 129 16.48 4.64 12.22
N GLN A 130 15.38 5.18 11.72
CA GLN A 130 14.59 6.24 12.32
C GLN A 130 13.14 5.76 12.54
N PRO A 131 12.41 6.37 13.49
CA PRO A 131 10.99 6.06 13.68
C PRO A 131 10.20 6.15 12.35
N GLY A 132 9.40 5.13 12.06
CA GLY A 132 8.64 5.01 10.81
C GLY A 132 9.37 4.29 9.67
N ASP A 133 10.67 4.02 9.79
CA ASP A 133 11.38 3.17 8.84
C ASP A 133 10.85 1.74 8.86
N LEU A 134 11.06 1.03 7.76
CA LEU A 134 10.58 -0.33 7.55
C LEU A 134 11.72 -1.33 7.66
N LEU A 135 11.45 -2.51 8.21
CA LEU A 135 12.28 -3.68 7.97
C LEU A 135 11.48 -4.67 7.14
N ILE A 136 11.95 -4.95 5.92
CA ILE A 136 11.22 -5.72 4.91
C ILE A 136 11.96 -7.01 4.61
N ASP A 137 11.28 -8.14 4.78
CA ASP A 137 11.63 -9.43 4.19
C ASP A 137 10.76 -9.65 2.94
N ALA A 138 11.40 -9.48 1.78
CA ALA A 138 10.78 -9.64 0.47
C ALA A 138 10.97 -11.06 -0.12
N GLU A 139 11.69 -11.94 0.56
CA GLU A 139 12.04 -13.26 0.03
C GLU A 139 10.92 -14.29 0.25
N GLY A 140 10.82 -15.26 -0.67
CA GLY A 140 9.83 -16.33 -0.58
C GLY A 140 8.44 -15.97 -1.15
N ASN A 141 7.36 -16.32 -0.44
CA ASN A 141 5.98 -16.22 -0.91
C ASN A 141 5.10 -15.35 0.01
N SER A 142 3.82 -15.20 -0.34
CA SER A 142 2.88 -14.34 0.40
C SER A 142 2.72 -14.69 1.88
N ASN A 143 3.08 -15.91 2.31
CA ASN A 143 2.98 -16.36 3.70
C ASN A 143 4.32 -16.31 4.46
N THR A 144 5.43 -16.08 3.78
CA THR A 144 6.76 -16.02 4.40
C THR A 144 7.32 -14.61 4.45
N ARG A 145 6.99 -13.80 3.44
CA ARG A 145 7.35 -12.37 3.38
C ARG A 145 6.71 -11.61 4.51
N HIS A 146 7.40 -10.59 5.00
CA HIS A 146 6.89 -9.76 6.08
C HIS A 146 7.48 -8.36 6.06
N VAL A 147 6.80 -7.45 6.74
CA VAL A 147 7.29 -6.09 6.96
C VAL A 147 6.82 -5.58 8.32
N VAL A 148 7.71 -4.86 8.99
CA VAL A 148 7.45 -4.21 10.28
C VAL A 148 7.83 -2.73 10.21
N ILE A 149 7.21 -1.90 11.04
CA ILE A 149 7.49 -0.47 11.18
C ILE A 149 8.31 -0.27 12.45
N PHE A 150 9.53 0.20 12.30
CA PHE A 150 10.43 0.52 13.40
C PHE A 150 9.91 1.74 14.17
N GLU A 151 9.83 1.65 15.50
CA GLU A 151 9.50 2.78 16.36
C GLU A 151 10.76 3.34 17.03
N SER A 152 11.49 2.52 17.79
CA SER A 152 12.67 2.95 18.53
C SER A 152 13.52 1.77 18.99
N TRP A 153 14.83 2.01 19.18
CA TRP A 153 15.71 1.06 19.85
C TRP A 153 15.35 0.95 21.34
N THR A 154 15.42 -0.26 21.91
CA THR A 154 15.13 -0.45 23.35
C THR A 154 16.16 0.22 24.25
N ASP A 155 17.40 0.32 23.78
CA ASP A 155 18.54 0.93 24.46
C ASP A 155 19.68 1.23 23.48
N SER A 156 20.80 1.74 23.99
CA SER A 156 21.97 2.10 23.20
C SER A 156 22.76 0.91 22.63
N SER A 157 22.50 -0.32 23.09
CA SER A 157 23.14 -1.53 22.54
C SER A 157 22.58 -1.91 21.17
N ARG A 158 21.39 -1.41 20.80
CA ARG A 158 20.71 -1.67 19.53
C ARG A 158 20.56 -3.18 19.22
N THR A 159 20.33 -3.98 20.26
CA THR A 159 20.13 -5.44 20.15
C THR A 159 18.66 -5.85 20.04
N ALA A 160 17.74 -4.92 20.27
CA ALA A 160 16.31 -5.07 20.06
C ALA A 160 15.66 -3.69 19.84
N TYR A 161 14.47 -3.68 19.25
CA TYR A 161 13.70 -2.46 19.00
C TYR A 161 12.20 -2.69 19.19
N SER A 162 11.50 -1.64 19.57
CA SER A 162 10.04 -1.58 19.54
C SER A 162 9.56 -1.37 18.11
N ALA A 163 8.53 -2.08 17.69
CA ALA A 163 7.98 -2.00 16.34
C ALA A 163 6.51 -2.37 16.28
N PHE A 164 5.85 -1.86 15.23
CA PHE A 164 4.49 -2.21 14.87
C PHE A 164 4.47 -3.19 13.71
N GLU A 165 3.53 -4.14 13.73
CA GLU A 165 3.34 -5.09 12.63
C GLU A 165 1.90 -5.60 12.54
N GLN A 166 1.55 -6.15 11.38
CA GLN A 166 0.31 -6.89 11.17
C GLN A 166 0.69 -8.32 10.84
N ARG A 167 0.47 -9.28 11.75
CA ARG A 167 1.01 -10.65 11.64
C ARG A 167 -0.04 -11.76 11.74
N GLY A 168 0.20 -12.82 10.98
CA GLY A 168 -0.64 -14.02 10.96
C GLY A 168 -0.83 -14.63 12.36
N GLY A 169 -2.05 -15.12 12.63
CA GLY A 169 -2.39 -15.73 13.93
C GLY A 169 -2.53 -14.75 15.09
N HIS A 170 -2.40 -13.44 14.84
CA HIS A 170 -2.56 -12.40 15.88
C HIS A 170 -3.43 -11.24 15.40
N GLY A 171 -3.01 -10.53 14.35
CA GLY A 171 -3.53 -9.22 13.98
C GLY A 171 -2.46 -8.15 14.18
N THR A 172 -2.91 -6.91 14.40
CA THR A 172 -2.01 -5.78 14.67
C THR A 172 -1.30 -6.00 16.00
N ASP A 173 -0.01 -5.72 16.06
CA ASP A 173 0.82 -5.95 17.24
C ASP A 173 1.83 -4.81 17.40
N HIS A 174 2.22 -4.56 18.65
CA HIS A 174 3.27 -3.61 19.01
C HIS A 174 4.17 -4.27 20.05
N ARG A 175 5.39 -4.63 19.65
CA ARG A 175 6.25 -5.47 20.47
C ARG A 175 7.73 -5.24 20.21
N ILE A 176 8.54 -5.79 21.11
CA ILE A 176 10.00 -5.81 20.98
C ILE A 176 10.41 -6.91 19.99
N LEU A 177 11.21 -6.53 18.99
CA LEU A 177 11.68 -7.37 17.90
C LEU A 177 13.20 -7.30 17.76
N ALA A 178 13.74 -8.30 17.05
CA ALA A 178 15.14 -8.38 16.64
C ALA A 178 15.29 -8.74 15.14
N TYR A 179 14.25 -8.57 14.33
CA TYR A 179 14.33 -8.83 12.88
C TYR A 179 15.37 -7.90 12.25
N GLY A 180 16.12 -8.41 11.27
CA GLY A 180 17.18 -7.65 10.59
C GLY A 180 18.50 -7.54 11.35
N LEU A 181 18.55 -7.83 12.66
CA LEU A 181 19.77 -7.60 13.47
C LEU A 181 20.81 -8.72 13.35
N GLY A 182 20.39 -9.92 12.96
CA GLY A 182 21.28 -11.07 12.79
C GLY A 182 22.03 -11.06 11.46
N THR A 183 23.27 -11.54 11.46
CA THR A 183 24.03 -11.80 10.23
C THR A 183 23.24 -12.72 9.29
N GLY A 184 23.10 -12.32 8.03
CA GLY A 184 22.35 -13.10 7.04
C GLY A 184 20.84 -12.95 7.13
N SER A 185 20.31 -12.06 7.97
CA SER A 185 18.86 -11.81 8.04
C SER A 185 18.30 -11.36 6.68
N GLU A 186 17.14 -11.90 6.31
CA GLU A 186 16.41 -11.53 5.09
C GLU A 186 15.78 -10.14 5.20
N TYR A 187 15.48 -9.68 6.42
CA TYR A 187 14.94 -8.34 6.66
C TYR A 187 15.97 -7.28 6.35
N LYS A 188 15.67 -6.41 5.39
CA LYS A 188 16.49 -5.25 5.03
C LYS A 188 15.81 -3.94 5.44
N PRO A 189 16.54 -2.95 5.94
CA PRO A 189 15.96 -1.65 6.32
C PRO A 189 15.65 -0.79 5.09
N TYR A 190 14.50 -0.11 5.12
CA TYR A 190 14.08 0.84 4.10
C TYR A 190 13.41 2.05 4.72
N ARG A 191 13.56 3.22 4.10
CA ARG A 191 12.84 4.44 4.42
C ARG A 191 11.85 4.77 3.31
N ALA A 192 10.60 5.03 3.67
CA ALA A 192 9.60 5.46 2.70
C ALA A 192 9.92 6.87 2.18
N VAL A 193 9.78 7.08 0.87
CA VAL A 193 10.18 8.35 0.23
C VAL A 193 9.25 9.52 0.58
N ASN A 194 8.02 9.23 0.97
CA ASN A 194 7.05 10.26 1.37
C ASN A 194 7.20 10.65 2.86
N ILE A 195 8.12 10.04 3.60
CA ILE A 195 8.43 10.50 4.97
C ILE A 195 9.30 11.74 4.89
N THR A 196 8.81 12.85 5.42
CA THR A 196 9.53 14.13 5.47
C THR A 196 9.59 14.66 6.89
N ASP A 197 10.74 15.18 7.30
CA ASP A 197 10.97 15.76 8.65
C ASP A 197 10.20 17.06 8.90
N SER A 198 9.53 17.59 7.88
CA SER A 198 8.76 18.81 7.98
C SER A 198 7.38 18.50 8.56
N GLU A 199 7.19 18.83 9.85
CA GLU A 199 5.91 19.41 10.25
C GLU A 199 5.69 20.55 9.25
N ILE A 200 4.67 20.43 8.38
CA ILE A 200 4.40 21.41 7.34
C ILE A 200 4.45 22.80 7.99
N LEU A 201 5.49 23.58 7.68
CA LEU A 201 5.67 24.97 8.10
C LEU A 201 4.69 25.88 7.32
N ASP A 202 3.44 25.47 7.19
CA ASP A 202 2.31 26.28 6.73
C ASP A 202 1.55 26.84 7.95
N ASP A 203 2.28 27.19 9.01
CA ASP A 203 1.79 28.19 9.95
C ASP A 203 2.33 29.58 9.55
N PRO A 204 1.58 30.36 8.74
CA PRO A 204 1.95 31.73 8.41
C PRO A 204 1.99 32.66 9.64
N SER A 205 1.64 32.20 10.85
CA SER A 205 1.70 33.00 12.07
C SER A 205 3.06 32.97 12.79
N ARG A 206 3.99 32.07 12.42
CA ARG A 206 5.33 31.99 13.06
C ARG A 206 6.43 32.82 12.40
N SER A 207 6.14 33.51 11.29
CA SER A 207 7.08 34.45 10.65
C SER A 207 6.82 35.91 11.04
N ARG A 208 6.67 36.19 12.34
CA ARG A 208 6.60 37.56 12.85
C ARG A 208 7.59 37.82 13.99
N THR A 209 8.76 38.34 13.57
CA THR A 209 9.57 39.36 14.26
C THR A 209 10.23 38.97 15.60
N LEU A 210 11.54 38.69 15.55
CA LEU A 210 12.46 39.03 16.63
C LEU A 210 12.80 40.54 16.51
N PRO A 211 12.52 41.40 17.50
CA PRO A 211 13.13 42.72 17.53
C PRO A 211 14.58 42.58 17.99
N ALA A 212 15.49 43.23 17.26
CA ALA A 212 16.88 43.40 17.67
C ALA A 212 16.93 44.12 19.03
N GLN A 213 17.49 43.47 20.04
CA GLN A 213 17.92 44.13 21.26
C GLN A 213 19.35 44.66 21.04
N ARG A 214 19.49 45.97 21.18
CA ARG A 214 20.77 46.69 21.31
C ARG A 214 21.35 46.49 22.70
#